data_AF-A0A8J5CSU8-F1
#
_entry.id   AF-A0A8J5CSU8-F1
#
_cell.length_a   1.000
_cell.length_b   1.000
_cell.length_c   1.000
_cell.angle_alpha   90.00
_cell.angle_beta   90.00
_cell.angle_gamma   90.00
#
_symmetry.space_group_name_H-M   'P 1'
#
loop_
_entity.id
_entity.type
_entity.pdbx_description
1 polymer ?
#
loop_
_entity_poly.entity_id
_entity_poly.type
_entity_poly.pdbx_seq_one_letter_code
_entity_poly.pdbx_strand_id
1 'polypeptide(L)'
;MTPSSFLGPRASSDSTGRNVAAVVLKEVDEAGIRDKIIAFCFDTTASNTGLVQGACIRIEQELGRSLLWLACHHHVHEVILKDVFEASLGSSSGPDIGIFKRLRDRWSFVDSSQRETVETSEDLGDFFAINDTASKLKDDALAFLKEALMSKNHPMEDYEELLRLSYLFLGGEGPAKPFRCPGALHQARWMAKAIYCLKLQMLKSQLSLTGREKAGVERVALFVALVYCKQWHEAPISVKAPLNDVLFLEILKTYPDQTVAKAAEQALRRHLWYVSEENAGLAFFDSRIDVEEKKQMVKALDKPASKKELKRLEGKKMTMSSSLSSFVTSKTRSFFQKLNADEGFLAKDPAL
;
A
#
# COMPACT_ATOMS: atom_id res chain seq x y z
N MET A 1 -11.85 22.89 6.39
CA MET A 1 -11.90 21.54 7.00
C MET A 1 -12.66 21.67 8.31
N THR A 2 -13.70 20.87 8.51
CA THR A 2 -14.27 20.69 9.85
C THR A 2 -13.18 20.11 10.77
N PRO A 3 -13.04 20.58 12.01
CA PRO A 3 -12.05 20.03 12.93
C PRO A 3 -12.34 18.53 13.16
N SER A 4 -11.34 17.69 12.93
CA SER A 4 -11.41 16.28 13.30
C SER A 4 -11.49 16.19 14.82
N SER A 5 -12.54 15.55 15.31
CA SER A 5 -12.69 15.27 16.75
C SER A 5 -12.14 13.88 17.03
N PHE A 6 -11.05 13.82 17.80
CA PHE A 6 -10.49 12.55 18.24
C PHE A 6 -11.22 12.08 19.50
N LEU A 7 -11.93 10.94 19.40
CA LEU A 7 -12.66 10.36 20.53
C LEU A 7 -11.76 9.60 21.53
N GLY A 8 -10.47 9.45 21.23
CA GLY A 8 -9.48 8.85 22.12
C GLY A 8 -9.15 7.39 21.78
N PRO A 9 -7.95 6.90 22.16
CA PRO A 9 -7.67 5.48 22.14
C PRO A 9 -8.42 4.80 23.29
N ARG A 10 -9.09 3.68 23.01
CA ARG A 10 -9.74 2.87 24.04
C ARG A 10 -9.11 1.51 24.12
N ALA A 11 -8.78 1.10 25.33
CA ALA A 11 -8.29 -0.24 25.59
C ALA A 11 -9.45 -1.23 25.49
N SER A 12 -9.27 -2.26 24.69
CA SER A 12 -10.10 -3.46 24.74
C SER A 12 -9.42 -4.50 25.63
N SER A 13 -10.21 -5.34 26.30
CA SER A 13 -9.69 -6.45 27.11
C SER A 13 -8.95 -7.51 26.28
N ASP A 14 -9.29 -7.64 25.00
CA ASP A 14 -8.55 -8.43 24.01
C ASP A 14 -8.73 -7.86 22.59
N SER A 15 -8.01 -8.41 21.61
CA SER A 15 -8.11 -8.00 20.20
C SER A 15 -9.14 -8.80 19.41
N THR A 16 -10.18 -9.36 20.05
CA THR A 16 -11.24 -10.07 19.32
C THR A 16 -12.19 -9.09 18.66
N GLY A 17 -12.75 -9.47 17.51
CA GLY A 17 -13.72 -8.61 16.80
C GLY A 17 -14.95 -8.27 17.62
N ARG A 18 -15.35 -9.12 18.57
CA ARG A 18 -16.46 -8.84 19.51
C ARG A 18 -16.14 -7.66 20.43
N ASN A 19 -14.98 -7.69 21.08
CA ASN A 19 -14.64 -6.67 22.07
C ASN A 19 -14.27 -5.34 21.39
N VAL A 20 -13.59 -5.40 20.24
CA VAL A 20 -13.37 -4.21 19.40
C VAL A 20 -14.70 -3.57 19.02
N ALA A 21 -15.67 -4.35 18.53
CA ALA A 21 -16.99 -3.81 18.20
C ALA A 21 -17.71 -3.20 19.41
N ALA A 22 -17.72 -3.88 20.55
CA ALA A 22 -18.39 -3.40 21.76
C ALA A 22 -17.82 -2.06 22.25
N VAL A 23 -16.48 -1.92 22.23
CA VAL A 23 -15.81 -0.66 22.58
C VAL A 23 -16.18 0.45 21.61
N VAL A 24 -16.12 0.19 20.29
CA VAL A 24 -16.49 1.18 19.29
C VAL A 24 -17.94 1.63 19.45
N LEU A 25 -18.88 0.70 19.60
CA LEU A 25 -20.30 0.99 19.76
C LEU A 25 -20.58 1.85 20.99
N LYS A 26 -19.94 1.53 22.12
CA LYS A 26 -20.04 2.33 23.34
C LYS A 26 -19.62 3.79 23.09
N GLU A 27 -18.48 4.03 22.43
CA GLU A 27 -18.02 5.39 22.13
C GLU A 27 -18.95 6.12 21.16
N VAL A 28 -19.49 5.40 20.19
CA VAL A 28 -20.44 5.94 19.21
C VAL A 28 -21.73 6.41 19.90
N ASP A 29 -22.22 5.63 20.85
CA ASP A 29 -23.41 5.93 21.64
C ASP A 29 -23.13 7.09 22.63
N GLU A 30 -22.00 7.07 23.35
CA GLU A 30 -21.59 8.15 24.26
C GLU A 30 -21.38 9.48 23.54
N ALA A 31 -20.85 9.45 22.31
CA ALA A 31 -20.68 10.64 21.48
C ALA A 31 -21.98 11.08 20.78
N GLY A 32 -23.06 10.28 20.82
CA GLY A 32 -24.33 10.62 20.16
C GLY A 32 -24.21 10.75 18.64
N ILE A 33 -23.33 9.95 18.01
CA ILE A 33 -23.04 10.03 16.56
C ILE A 33 -23.52 8.83 15.77
N ARG A 34 -24.33 7.94 16.37
CA ARG A 34 -24.82 6.69 15.77
C ARG A 34 -25.30 6.85 14.33
N ASP A 35 -26.11 7.88 14.07
CA ASP A 35 -26.71 8.16 12.76
C ASP A 35 -25.75 8.86 11.77
N LYS A 36 -24.63 9.40 12.25
CA LYS A 36 -23.66 10.17 11.46
C LYS A 36 -22.53 9.34 10.85
N ILE A 37 -22.38 8.08 11.27
CA ILE A 37 -21.33 7.18 10.76
C ILE A 37 -21.70 6.65 9.38
N ILE A 38 -20.82 6.84 8.40
CA ILE A 38 -21.06 6.40 7.02
C ILE A 38 -20.01 5.38 6.53
N ALA A 39 -18.89 5.27 7.22
CA ALA A 39 -17.75 4.45 6.81
C ALA A 39 -16.92 3.97 8.01
N PHE A 40 -16.20 2.86 7.81
CA PHE A 40 -15.09 2.42 8.66
C PHE A 40 -13.75 2.62 7.94
N CYS A 41 -12.72 2.95 8.72
CA CYS A 41 -11.33 2.76 8.33
C CYS A 41 -10.70 1.75 9.30
N PHE A 42 -10.07 0.69 8.78
CA PHE A 42 -9.60 -0.44 9.61
C PHE A 42 -8.33 -1.09 9.03
N ASP A 43 -7.48 -1.65 9.89
CA ASP A 43 -6.49 -2.64 9.45
C ASP A 43 -7.19 -3.94 9.00
N THR A 44 -6.61 -4.63 8.03
CA THR A 44 -7.24 -5.79 7.38
C THR A 44 -7.06 -7.10 8.14
N THR A 45 -6.79 -7.06 9.44
CA THR A 45 -6.72 -8.28 10.25
C THR A 45 -8.08 -8.97 10.30
N ALA A 46 -8.06 -10.28 10.55
CA ALA A 46 -9.28 -11.09 10.66
C ALA A 46 -10.19 -10.63 11.81
N SER A 47 -9.61 -10.01 12.86
CA SER A 47 -10.38 -9.47 13.99
C SER A 47 -11.32 -8.35 13.57
N ASN A 48 -10.91 -7.51 12.62
CA ASN A 48 -11.76 -6.43 12.09
C ASN A 48 -12.67 -6.94 10.95
N THR A 49 -12.11 -7.74 10.05
CA THR A 49 -12.71 -8.01 8.72
C THR A 49 -13.33 -9.40 8.56
N GLY A 50 -13.23 -10.28 9.57
CA GLY A 50 -13.71 -11.65 9.50
C GLY A 50 -15.20 -11.74 9.17
N LEU A 51 -15.55 -12.58 8.18
CA LEU A 51 -16.91 -12.68 7.61
C LEU A 51 -18.02 -13.11 8.58
N VAL A 52 -17.67 -13.65 9.74
CA VAL A 52 -18.63 -14.16 10.75
C VAL A 52 -18.47 -13.46 12.10
N GLN A 53 -17.24 -13.11 12.47
CA GLN A 53 -16.94 -12.62 13.83
C GLN A 53 -16.16 -11.30 13.84
N GLY A 54 -15.89 -10.71 12.67
CA GLY A 54 -15.17 -9.45 12.54
C GLY A 54 -15.92 -8.29 13.15
N ALA A 55 -15.18 -7.31 13.68
CA ALA A 55 -15.74 -6.12 14.32
C ALA A 55 -16.67 -5.35 13.38
N CYS A 56 -16.28 -5.15 12.12
CA CYS A 56 -17.06 -4.34 11.17
C CYS A 56 -18.47 -4.92 10.92
N ILE A 57 -18.61 -6.25 10.82
CA ILE A 57 -19.92 -6.91 10.64
C ILE A 57 -20.79 -6.71 11.87
N ARG A 58 -20.22 -6.87 13.06
CA ARG A 58 -20.95 -6.72 14.32
C ARG A 58 -21.46 -5.30 14.50
N ILE A 59 -20.64 -4.31 14.13
CA ILE A 59 -21.05 -2.90 14.19
C ILE A 59 -22.17 -2.61 13.18
N GLU A 60 -22.08 -3.09 11.93
CA GLU A 60 -23.19 -2.93 10.95
C GLU A 60 -24.49 -3.58 11.44
N GLN A 61 -24.41 -4.77 12.05
CA GLN A 61 -25.56 -5.47 12.63
C GLN A 61 -26.22 -4.65 13.75
N GLU A 62 -25.41 -4.09 14.65
CA GLU A 62 -25.91 -3.29 15.78
C GLU A 62 -26.48 -1.95 15.33
N LEU A 63 -25.85 -1.30 14.34
CA LEU A 63 -26.34 -0.06 13.74
C LEU A 63 -27.54 -0.28 12.80
N GLY A 64 -27.83 -1.52 12.40
CA GLY A 64 -28.93 -1.86 11.51
C GLY A 64 -28.76 -1.34 10.08
N ARG A 65 -27.54 -1.01 9.64
CA ARG A 65 -27.27 -0.45 8.30
C ARG A 65 -25.89 -0.81 7.77
N SER A 66 -25.78 -0.85 6.45
CA SER A 66 -24.51 -1.06 5.74
C SER A 66 -23.68 0.22 5.68
N LEU A 67 -22.39 0.12 5.96
CA LEU A 67 -21.41 1.20 5.94
C LEU A 67 -20.37 0.93 4.85
N LEU A 68 -19.64 1.99 4.46
CA LEU A 68 -18.48 1.85 3.57
C LEU A 68 -17.32 1.22 4.32
N TRP A 69 -16.65 0.27 3.68
CA TRP A 69 -15.49 -0.42 4.25
C TRP A 69 -14.22 0.06 3.57
N LEU A 70 -13.49 0.97 4.22
CA LEU A 70 -12.26 1.56 3.71
C LEU A 70 -11.07 0.90 4.40
N ALA A 71 -10.60 -0.20 3.82
CA ALA A 71 -9.43 -0.91 4.35
C ALA A 71 -8.18 -0.01 4.32
N CYS A 72 -7.41 0.01 5.40
CA CYS A 72 -6.17 0.77 5.49
C CYS A 72 -5.17 0.31 4.42
N HIS A 73 -4.97 1.14 3.39
CA HIS A 73 -4.13 0.80 2.24
C HIS A 73 -2.65 0.68 2.61
N HIS A 74 -2.17 1.47 3.60
CA HIS A 74 -0.84 1.25 4.18
C HIS A 74 -0.70 -0.17 4.70
N HIS A 75 -1.66 -0.64 5.51
CA HIS A 75 -1.60 -1.99 6.07
C HIS A 75 -1.65 -3.08 4.99
N VAL A 76 -2.35 -2.85 3.87
CA VAL A 76 -2.28 -3.74 2.70
C VAL A 76 -0.84 -3.81 2.16
N HIS A 77 -0.18 -2.68 1.98
CA HIS A 77 1.21 -2.63 1.53
C HIS A 77 2.21 -3.18 2.55
N GLU A 78 1.93 -3.07 3.85
CA GLU A 78 2.70 -3.74 4.89
C GLU A 78 2.69 -5.27 4.71
N VAL A 79 1.50 -5.85 4.44
CA VAL A 79 1.35 -7.28 4.18
C VAL A 79 2.06 -7.70 2.89
N ILE A 80 2.02 -6.87 1.85
CA ILE A 80 2.74 -7.13 0.59
C ILE A 80 4.25 -7.16 0.82
N LEU A 81 4.80 -6.15 1.51
CA LEU A 81 6.23 -6.10 1.82
C LEU A 81 6.66 -7.25 2.73
N LYS A 82 5.79 -7.66 3.67
CA LYS A 82 6.01 -8.84 4.50
C LYS A 82 6.21 -10.10 3.65
N ASP A 83 5.27 -10.40 2.76
CA ASP A 83 5.33 -11.62 1.95
C ASP A 83 6.55 -11.59 1.01
N VAL A 84 6.88 -10.43 0.44
CA VAL A 84 8.10 -10.25 -0.38
C VAL A 84 9.37 -10.46 0.44
N PHE A 85 9.42 -9.93 1.65
CA PHE A 85 10.55 -10.11 2.55
C PHE A 85 10.73 -11.59 2.92
N GLU A 86 9.65 -12.27 3.30
CA GLU A 86 9.70 -13.70 3.66
C GLU A 86 10.07 -14.59 2.47
N ALA A 87 9.58 -14.26 1.26
CA ALA A 87 9.97 -14.96 0.04
C ALA A 87 11.45 -14.78 -0.32
N SER A 88 12.08 -13.67 0.10
CA SER A 88 13.46 -13.33 -0.26
C SER A 88 14.48 -13.74 0.81
N LEU A 89 14.13 -13.59 2.09
CA LEU A 89 15.05 -13.77 3.23
C LEU A 89 14.59 -14.87 4.21
N GLY A 90 13.44 -15.48 3.97
CA GLY A 90 12.82 -16.47 4.84
C GLY A 90 12.01 -15.84 5.99
N SER A 91 11.17 -16.66 6.63
CA SER A 91 10.41 -16.23 7.80
C SER A 91 11.33 -16.11 9.02
N SER A 92 11.15 -15.04 9.82
CA SER A 92 11.83 -14.86 11.11
C SER A 92 10.83 -15.11 12.24
N SER A 93 11.14 -16.04 13.14
CA SER A 93 10.36 -16.31 14.36
C SER A 93 10.78 -15.47 15.57
N GLY A 94 11.92 -14.76 15.49
CA GLY A 94 12.42 -13.88 16.55
C GLY A 94 11.86 -12.44 16.49
N PRO A 95 11.83 -11.71 17.63
CA PRO A 95 11.36 -10.32 17.68
C PRO A 95 12.25 -9.39 16.84
N ASP A 96 13.56 -9.65 16.81
CA ASP A 96 14.53 -8.93 16.00
C ASP A 96 14.94 -9.73 14.75
N ILE A 97 15.05 -9.05 13.62
CA ILE A 97 15.61 -9.62 12.38
C ILE A 97 17.14 -9.50 12.47
N GLY A 98 17.83 -10.64 12.53
CA GLY A 98 19.26 -10.71 12.83
C GLY A 98 20.14 -9.83 11.93
N ILE A 99 19.87 -9.76 10.63
CA ILE A 99 20.62 -8.90 9.69
C ILE A 99 20.47 -7.41 9.99
N PHE A 100 19.29 -6.97 10.44
CA PHE A 100 19.04 -5.58 10.81
C PHE A 100 19.75 -5.20 12.10
N LYS A 101 19.75 -6.13 13.08
CA LYS A 101 20.53 -5.96 14.30
C LYS A 101 22.03 -5.80 14.00
N ARG A 102 22.59 -6.62 13.12
CA ARG A 102 24.01 -6.50 12.72
C ARG A 102 24.34 -5.15 12.07
N LEU A 103 23.45 -4.60 11.25
CA LEU A 103 23.63 -3.25 10.69
C LEU A 103 23.64 -2.19 11.79
N ARG A 104 22.67 -2.23 12.70
CA ARG A 104 22.56 -1.28 13.81
C ARG A 104 23.79 -1.33 14.71
N ASP A 105 24.21 -2.53 15.08
CA ASP A 105 25.33 -2.74 16.00
C ASP A 105 26.68 -2.34 15.36
N ARG A 106 26.80 -2.39 14.01
CA ARG A 106 27.98 -1.92 13.27
C ARG A 106 27.90 -0.47 12.80
N TRP A 107 26.81 0.25 13.07
CA TRP A 107 26.54 1.55 12.44
C TRP A 107 27.65 2.59 12.65
N SER A 108 28.27 2.63 13.83
CA SER A 108 29.37 3.57 14.14
C SER A 108 30.64 3.34 13.31
N PHE A 109 30.76 2.19 12.63
CA PHE A 109 31.91 1.82 11.81
C PHE A 109 31.62 1.87 10.30
N VAL A 110 30.39 2.26 9.92
CA VAL A 110 29.97 2.34 8.52
C VAL A 110 30.12 3.76 8.02
N ASP A 111 30.78 3.91 6.88
CA ASP A 111 30.84 5.18 6.15
C ASP A 111 29.65 5.30 5.20
N SER A 112 28.66 6.10 5.59
CA SER A 112 27.45 6.32 4.78
C SER A 112 27.68 7.12 3.49
N SER A 113 28.88 7.68 3.30
CA SER A 113 29.26 8.33 2.03
C SER A 113 29.70 7.32 0.97
N GLN A 114 30.26 6.18 1.39
CA GLN A 114 30.70 5.09 0.53
C GLN A 114 29.54 4.11 0.27
N ARG A 115 28.62 4.52 -0.60
CA ARG A 115 27.39 3.78 -0.91
C ARG A 115 27.42 3.20 -2.32
N GLU A 116 26.94 1.97 -2.43
CA GLU A 116 26.68 1.29 -3.70
C GLU A 116 25.29 1.69 -4.24
N THR A 117 25.21 1.91 -5.54
CA THR A 117 23.98 2.18 -6.29
C THR A 117 23.85 1.17 -7.43
N VAL A 118 22.74 1.22 -8.17
CA VAL A 118 22.59 0.45 -9.41
C VAL A 118 23.64 0.82 -10.47
N GLU A 119 24.25 2.01 -10.40
CA GLU A 119 25.25 2.48 -11.37
C GLU A 119 26.67 2.05 -11.00
N THR A 120 26.98 1.96 -9.71
CA THR A 120 28.31 1.53 -9.24
C THR A 120 28.46 0.01 -9.17
N SER A 121 27.35 -0.73 -9.26
CA SER A 121 27.32 -2.19 -9.19
C SER A 121 27.30 -2.77 -10.59
N GLU A 122 28.38 -3.42 -11.02
CA GLU A 122 28.50 -4.04 -12.36
C GLU A 122 27.33 -5.00 -12.65
N ASP A 123 27.02 -5.92 -11.73
CA ASP A 123 25.90 -6.88 -11.86
C ASP A 123 24.53 -6.20 -12.08
N LEU A 124 24.28 -5.07 -11.38
CA LEU A 124 23.00 -4.35 -11.49
C LEU A 124 22.99 -3.48 -12.74
N GLY A 125 24.12 -2.88 -13.10
CA GLY A 125 24.29 -2.13 -14.35
C GLY A 125 23.96 -2.99 -15.56
N ASP A 126 24.55 -4.19 -15.62
CA ASP A 126 24.28 -5.17 -16.67
C ASP A 126 22.81 -5.60 -16.68
N PHE A 127 22.23 -5.89 -15.50
CA PHE A 127 20.82 -6.24 -15.38
C PHE A 127 19.89 -5.18 -15.97
N PHE A 128 20.10 -3.90 -15.67
CA PHE A 128 19.30 -2.81 -16.24
C PHE A 128 19.61 -2.54 -17.72
N ALA A 129 20.83 -2.79 -18.19
CA ALA A 129 21.22 -2.61 -19.58
C ALA A 129 20.56 -3.61 -20.54
N ILE A 130 20.32 -4.85 -20.08
CA ILE A 130 19.73 -5.92 -20.91
C ILE A 130 18.23 -6.12 -20.69
N ASN A 131 17.67 -5.61 -19.59
CA ASN A 131 16.27 -5.82 -19.23
C ASN A 131 15.45 -4.54 -19.42
N ASP A 132 14.83 -4.40 -20.59
CA ASP A 132 13.99 -3.24 -20.94
C ASP A 132 12.88 -2.96 -19.92
N THR A 133 12.30 -4.02 -19.33
CA THR A 133 11.24 -3.85 -18.32
C THR A 133 11.81 -3.26 -17.04
N ALA A 134 12.95 -3.76 -16.57
CA ALA A 134 13.62 -3.21 -15.39
C ALA A 134 14.05 -1.76 -15.62
N SER A 135 14.59 -1.46 -16.81
CA SER A 135 15.02 -0.12 -17.21
C SER A 135 13.85 0.87 -17.20
N LYS A 136 12.72 0.51 -17.83
CA LYS A 136 11.51 1.34 -17.79
C LYS A 136 10.99 1.56 -16.36
N LEU A 137 10.95 0.52 -15.53
CA LEU A 137 10.54 0.65 -14.13
C LEU A 137 11.48 1.57 -13.34
N LYS A 138 12.79 1.53 -13.62
CA LYS A 138 13.79 2.42 -13.02
C LYS A 138 13.50 3.88 -13.38
N ASP A 139 13.27 4.16 -14.66
CA ASP A 139 12.99 5.52 -15.14
C ASP A 139 11.68 6.07 -14.55
N ASP A 140 10.61 5.27 -14.58
CA ASP A 140 9.31 5.62 -13.98
C ASP A 140 9.45 5.89 -12.47
N ALA A 141 10.22 5.06 -11.76
CA ALA A 141 10.49 5.22 -10.33
C ALA A 141 11.31 6.48 -10.05
N LEU A 142 12.38 6.74 -10.80
CA LEU A 142 13.21 7.94 -10.63
C LEU A 142 12.40 9.23 -10.85
N ALA A 143 11.57 9.26 -11.90
CA ALA A 143 10.70 10.39 -12.18
C ALA A 143 9.74 10.67 -11.01
N PHE A 144 9.05 9.63 -10.53
CA PHE A 144 8.16 9.74 -9.38
C PHE A 144 8.88 10.16 -8.09
N LEU A 145 9.99 9.50 -7.75
CA LEU A 145 10.73 9.76 -6.52
C LEU A 145 11.27 11.19 -6.47
N LYS A 146 11.77 11.71 -7.61
CA LYS A 146 12.21 13.10 -7.74
C LYS A 146 11.06 14.07 -7.49
N GLU A 147 9.91 13.87 -8.13
CA GLU A 147 8.72 14.71 -7.93
C GLU A 147 8.24 14.67 -6.46
N ALA A 148 8.13 13.47 -5.89
CA ALA A 148 7.69 13.27 -4.52
C ALA A 148 8.60 13.99 -3.52
N LEU A 149 9.93 13.87 -3.66
CA LEU A 149 10.90 14.56 -2.81
C LEU A 149 10.81 16.10 -2.95
N MET A 150 10.58 16.59 -4.17
CA MET A 150 10.46 18.04 -4.43
C MET A 150 9.18 18.64 -3.84
N SER A 151 8.11 17.85 -3.72
CA SER A 151 6.84 18.29 -3.13
C SER A 151 6.95 18.71 -1.66
N LYS A 152 7.96 18.19 -0.93
CA LYS A 152 8.17 18.37 0.53
C LYS A 152 6.94 18.05 1.40
N ASN A 153 5.94 17.36 0.83
CA ASN A 153 4.73 16.96 1.53
C ASN A 153 4.95 15.56 2.13
N HIS A 154 5.69 15.50 3.24
CA HIS A 154 6.01 14.25 3.92
C HIS A 154 5.41 14.27 5.33
N PRO A 155 4.50 13.34 5.68
CA PRO A 155 3.84 13.32 6.99
C PRO A 155 4.82 13.17 8.16
N MET A 156 5.93 12.44 7.92
CA MET A 156 6.97 12.14 8.89
C MET A 156 8.33 11.99 8.21
N GLU A 157 9.39 12.10 9.01
CA GLU A 157 10.79 12.02 8.57
C GLU A 157 11.15 10.70 7.87
N ASP A 158 10.59 9.58 8.31
CA ASP A 158 10.88 8.25 7.74
C ASP A 158 10.35 8.09 6.30
N TYR A 159 9.28 8.82 5.92
CA TYR A 159 8.77 8.81 4.55
C TYR A 159 9.75 9.49 3.59
N GLU A 160 10.31 10.64 3.99
CA GLU A 160 11.37 11.30 3.22
C GLU A 160 12.59 10.39 3.08
N GLU A 161 12.98 9.69 4.16
CA GLU A 161 14.13 8.78 4.13
C GLU A 161 13.92 7.61 3.17
N LEU A 162 12.74 6.97 3.20
CA LEU A 162 12.41 5.90 2.26
C LEU A 162 12.52 6.37 0.81
N LEU A 163 11.90 7.51 0.47
CA LEU A 163 11.95 8.08 -0.87
C LEU A 163 13.38 8.41 -1.28
N ARG A 164 14.15 9.05 -0.39
CA ARG A 164 15.53 9.46 -0.67
C ARG A 164 16.45 8.26 -0.87
N LEU A 165 16.36 7.25 -0.02
CA LEU A 165 17.18 6.04 -0.15
C LEU A 165 16.87 5.31 -1.46
N SER A 166 15.59 5.17 -1.82
CA SER A 166 15.21 4.59 -3.11
C SER A 166 15.72 5.41 -4.28
N TYR A 167 15.62 6.74 -4.22
CA TYR A 167 16.09 7.63 -5.27
C TYR A 167 17.60 7.49 -5.48
N LEU A 168 18.36 7.55 -4.38
CA LEU A 168 19.82 7.42 -4.42
C LEU A 168 20.26 6.02 -4.85
N PHE A 169 19.59 4.96 -4.39
CA PHE A 169 19.90 3.59 -4.78
C PHE A 169 19.76 3.39 -6.29
N LEU A 170 18.72 3.98 -6.90
CA LEU A 170 18.49 3.92 -8.35
C LEU A 170 19.39 4.87 -9.18
N GLY A 171 20.38 5.53 -8.58
CA GLY A 171 21.29 6.44 -9.30
C GLY A 171 20.82 7.89 -9.39
N GLY A 172 19.76 8.26 -8.66
CA GLY A 172 19.28 9.64 -8.60
C GLY A 172 20.32 10.60 -8.01
N GLU A 173 20.55 11.73 -8.69
CA GLU A 173 21.44 12.79 -8.22
C GLU A 173 20.76 13.62 -7.13
N GLY A 174 21.34 13.65 -5.93
CA GLY A 174 20.78 14.43 -4.82
C GLY A 174 21.85 14.84 -3.82
N PRO A 175 21.54 15.82 -2.94
CA PRO A 175 22.50 16.29 -1.95
C PRO A 175 23.01 15.11 -1.13
N ALA A 176 24.34 15.07 -0.94
CA ALA A 176 25.05 14.09 -0.13
C ALA A 176 24.74 14.28 1.37
N LYS A 177 23.47 14.18 1.75
CA LYS A 177 23.09 14.06 3.14
C LYS A 177 23.54 12.67 3.63
N PRO A 178 24.12 12.56 4.83
CA PRO A 178 24.38 11.27 5.46
C PRO A 178 23.09 10.46 5.62
N PHE A 179 23.21 9.13 5.67
CA PHE A 179 22.07 8.28 6.05
C PHE A 179 21.75 8.50 7.53
N ARG A 180 20.46 8.47 7.89
CA ARG A 180 20.09 8.51 9.31
C ARG A 180 20.50 7.20 9.99
N CYS A 181 20.78 7.28 11.29
CA CYS A 181 21.01 6.09 12.09
C CYS A 181 19.79 5.15 12.01
N PRO A 182 19.98 3.83 11.87
CA PRO A 182 18.88 2.87 11.88
C PRO A 182 18.02 3.02 13.15
N GLY A 183 16.72 3.28 12.95
CA GLY A 183 15.76 3.47 14.04
C GLY A 183 15.35 2.17 14.73
N ALA A 184 14.49 2.29 15.74
CA ALA A 184 14.00 1.17 16.53
C ALA A 184 13.30 0.11 15.67
N LEU A 185 13.70 -1.15 15.85
CA LEU A 185 13.15 -2.31 15.16
C LEU A 185 11.98 -2.87 15.95
N HIS A 186 10.75 -2.60 15.51
CA HIS A 186 9.57 -3.35 15.94
C HIS A 186 8.96 -4.01 14.70
N GLN A 187 8.55 -5.28 14.81
CA GLN A 187 7.93 -6.04 13.70
C GLN A 187 6.72 -5.34 13.07
N ALA A 188 6.07 -4.45 13.82
CA ALA A 188 4.92 -3.65 13.38
C ALA A 188 5.28 -2.40 12.54
N ARG A 189 6.57 -2.07 12.33
CA ARG A 189 7.00 -0.91 11.54
C ARG A 189 7.58 -1.34 10.21
N TRP A 190 6.73 -1.70 9.26
CA TRP A 190 7.17 -2.33 7.99
C TRP A 190 7.96 -1.41 7.07
N MET A 191 7.69 -0.10 7.10
CA MET A 191 8.55 0.90 6.44
C MET A 191 10.01 0.79 6.90
N ALA A 192 10.26 0.42 8.16
CA ALA A 192 11.63 0.17 8.63
C ALA A 192 12.27 -0.98 7.85
N LYS A 193 11.55 -2.08 7.55
CA LYS A 193 12.13 -3.18 6.75
C LYS A 193 12.57 -2.72 5.37
N ALA A 194 11.77 -1.89 4.71
CA ALA A 194 12.15 -1.29 3.42
C ALA A 194 13.42 -0.43 3.54
N ILE A 195 13.46 0.50 4.51
CA ILE A 195 14.62 1.36 4.77
C ILE A 195 15.88 0.55 5.10
N TYR A 196 15.75 -0.47 5.96
CA TYR A 196 16.87 -1.32 6.35
C TYR A 196 17.39 -2.14 5.16
N CYS A 197 16.53 -2.71 4.31
CA CYS A 197 16.96 -3.44 3.12
C CYS A 197 17.69 -2.52 2.13
N LEU A 198 17.21 -1.29 1.91
CA LEU A 198 17.93 -0.32 1.08
C LEU A 198 19.31 0.01 1.66
N LYS A 199 19.39 0.31 2.96
CA LYS A 199 20.68 0.59 3.63
C LYS A 199 21.63 -0.61 3.54
N LEU A 200 21.14 -1.82 3.80
CA LEU A 200 21.94 -3.03 3.70
C LEU A 200 22.47 -3.24 2.28
N GLN A 201 21.63 -3.02 1.26
CA GLN A 201 22.05 -3.17 -0.14
C GLN A 201 23.12 -2.15 -0.51
N MET A 202 22.92 -0.89 -0.14
CA MET A 202 23.84 0.20 -0.46
C MET A 202 25.15 0.14 0.34
N LEU A 203 25.18 -0.58 1.46
CA LEU A 203 26.35 -0.67 2.35
C LEU A 203 26.91 -2.10 2.42
N LYS A 204 26.51 -2.99 1.49
CA LYS A 204 26.79 -4.42 1.55
C LYS A 204 28.28 -4.75 1.54
N SER A 205 29.11 -3.96 0.86
CA SER A 205 30.58 -4.09 0.86
C SER A 205 31.22 -3.84 2.23
N GLN A 206 30.61 -3.01 3.08
CA GLN A 206 31.11 -2.69 4.42
C GLN A 206 30.63 -3.69 5.49
N LEU A 207 29.77 -4.64 5.11
CA LEU A 207 29.07 -5.56 5.99
C LEU A 207 29.39 -7.02 5.68
N SER A 208 29.45 -7.83 6.72
CA SER A 208 29.65 -9.28 6.59
C SER A 208 28.30 -9.95 6.35
N LEU A 209 27.84 -9.97 5.09
CA LEU A 209 26.62 -10.65 4.64
C LEU A 209 26.94 -11.95 3.93
N THR A 210 26.19 -13.01 4.22
CA THR A 210 26.26 -14.26 3.46
C THR A 210 25.73 -14.06 2.03
N GLY A 211 26.10 -14.93 1.08
CA GLY A 211 25.59 -14.83 -0.30
C GLY A 211 24.05 -14.86 -0.38
N ARG A 212 23.40 -15.67 0.48
CA ARG A 212 21.94 -15.73 0.59
C ARG A 212 21.35 -14.40 1.08
N GLU A 213 21.96 -13.80 2.09
CA GLU A 213 21.52 -12.51 2.63
C GLU A 213 21.70 -11.39 1.61
N LYS A 214 22.83 -11.35 0.89
CA LYS A 214 23.06 -10.38 -0.19
C LYS A 214 21.97 -10.49 -1.26
N ALA A 215 21.73 -11.68 -1.79
CA ALA A 215 20.70 -11.91 -2.81
C ALA A 215 19.30 -11.55 -2.31
N GLY A 216 18.94 -11.93 -1.08
CA GLY A 216 17.63 -11.62 -0.51
C GLY A 216 17.42 -10.12 -0.25
N VAL A 217 18.45 -9.43 0.27
CA VAL A 217 18.42 -7.98 0.47
C VAL A 217 18.30 -7.25 -0.85
N GLU A 218 19.05 -7.65 -1.88
CA GLU A 218 19.01 -7.05 -3.21
C GLU A 218 17.62 -7.16 -3.84
N ARG A 219 16.99 -8.34 -3.78
CA ARG A 219 15.62 -8.55 -4.27
C ARG A 219 14.62 -7.62 -3.61
N VAL A 220 14.67 -7.51 -2.27
CA VAL A 220 13.76 -6.62 -1.54
C VAL A 220 14.06 -5.15 -1.83
N ALA A 221 15.33 -4.76 -1.88
CA ALA A 221 15.74 -3.38 -2.17
C ALA A 221 15.29 -2.92 -3.57
N LEU A 222 15.48 -3.76 -4.59
CA LEU A 222 14.99 -3.51 -5.95
C LEU A 222 13.47 -3.38 -5.98
N PHE A 223 12.73 -4.31 -5.36
CA PHE A 223 11.28 -4.22 -5.30
C PHE A 223 10.79 -2.96 -4.58
N VAL A 224 11.45 -2.62 -3.48
CA VAL A 224 11.14 -1.42 -2.71
C VAL A 224 11.30 -0.18 -3.58
N ALA A 225 12.46 -0.02 -4.21
CA ALA A 225 12.81 1.18 -4.95
C ALA A 225 12.06 1.32 -6.28
N LEU A 226 11.88 0.22 -7.02
CA LEU A 226 11.27 0.24 -8.35
C LEU A 226 9.75 0.41 -8.30
N VAL A 227 9.05 -0.24 -7.36
CA VAL A 227 7.58 -0.36 -7.46
C VAL A 227 6.85 -0.09 -6.15
N TYR A 228 7.39 -0.47 -5.00
CA TYR A 228 6.69 -0.35 -3.71
C TYR A 228 6.61 1.09 -3.20
N CYS A 229 7.69 1.88 -3.31
CA CYS A 229 7.75 3.22 -2.73
C CYS A 229 6.62 4.13 -3.19
N LYS A 230 6.25 4.06 -4.47
CA LYS A 230 5.12 4.80 -5.02
C LYS A 230 3.80 4.38 -4.37
N GLN A 231 3.56 3.08 -4.28
CA GLN A 231 2.34 2.53 -3.67
C GLN A 231 2.22 2.94 -2.20
N TRP A 232 3.30 2.84 -1.44
CA TRP A 232 3.35 3.27 -0.04
C TRP A 232 3.11 4.78 0.11
N HIS A 233 3.70 5.60 -0.75
CA HIS A 233 3.55 7.05 -0.70
C HIS A 233 2.12 7.51 -1.06
N GLU A 234 1.49 6.86 -2.03
CA GLU A 234 0.12 7.20 -2.46
C GLU A 234 -0.98 6.51 -1.65
N ALA A 235 -0.64 5.57 -0.75
CA ALA A 235 -1.59 4.85 0.10
C ALA A 235 -2.57 5.73 0.92
N PRO A 236 -2.21 6.93 1.43
CA PRO A 236 -3.18 7.81 2.08
C PRO A 236 -4.20 8.46 1.12
N ILE A 237 -3.99 8.40 -0.20
CA ILE A 237 -4.81 9.09 -1.20
C ILE A 237 -5.89 8.14 -1.72
N SER A 238 -7.01 8.04 -1.01
CA SER A 238 -8.05 7.03 -1.29
C SER A 238 -8.62 7.07 -2.71
N VAL A 239 -8.74 8.26 -3.32
CA VAL A 239 -9.24 8.39 -4.71
C VAL A 239 -8.33 7.68 -5.73
N LYS A 240 -7.03 7.55 -5.42
CA LYS A 240 -6.05 6.87 -6.26
C LYS A 240 -6.03 5.35 -6.08
N ALA A 241 -6.56 4.85 -4.96
CA ALA A 241 -6.41 3.45 -4.57
C ALA A 241 -6.95 2.44 -5.61
N PRO A 242 -8.14 2.61 -6.24
CA PRO A 242 -8.62 1.64 -7.22
C PRO A 242 -7.70 1.52 -8.44
N LEU A 243 -7.27 2.65 -9.01
CA LEU A 243 -6.36 2.65 -10.15
C LEU A 243 -4.98 2.12 -9.76
N ASN A 244 -4.48 2.47 -8.57
CA ASN A 244 -3.20 2.00 -8.07
C ASN A 244 -3.18 0.47 -7.89
N ASP A 245 -4.24 -0.13 -7.33
CA ASP A 245 -4.35 -1.59 -7.19
C ASP A 245 -4.31 -2.29 -8.55
N VAL A 246 -5.02 -1.78 -9.56
CA VAL A 246 -5.03 -2.33 -10.93
C VAL A 246 -3.65 -2.20 -11.57
N LEU A 247 -3.07 -0.99 -11.59
CA LEU A 247 -1.76 -0.75 -12.20
C LEU A 247 -0.66 -1.53 -11.50
N PHE A 248 -0.75 -1.71 -10.18
CA PHE A 248 0.26 -2.48 -9.46
C PHE A 248 0.20 -3.96 -9.83
N LEU A 249 -1.00 -4.54 -10.02
CA LEU A 249 -1.14 -5.88 -10.56
C LEU A 249 -0.55 -6.02 -11.97
N GLU A 250 -0.71 -5.01 -12.84
CA GLU A 250 -0.07 -5.00 -14.16
C GLU A 250 1.45 -5.05 -14.06
N ILE A 251 2.02 -4.17 -13.23
CA ILE A 251 3.47 -4.09 -12.98
C ILE A 251 4.00 -5.44 -12.48
N LEU A 252 3.28 -6.09 -11.56
CA LEU A 252 3.73 -7.35 -10.97
C LEU A 252 3.82 -8.49 -12.02
N LYS A 253 3.01 -8.50 -13.07
CA LYS A 253 3.10 -9.56 -14.09
C LYS A 253 4.41 -9.56 -14.85
N THR A 254 4.86 -8.36 -15.23
CA THR A 254 6.06 -8.18 -16.03
C THR A 254 7.29 -7.94 -15.17
N TYR A 255 7.13 -7.84 -13.84
CA TYR A 255 8.22 -7.60 -12.93
C TYR A 255 9.34 -8.66 -13.08
N PRO A 256 10.62 -8.25 -13.20
CA PRO A 256 11.70 -9.17 -13.55
C PRO A 256 11.89 -10.36 -12.59
N ASP A 257 11.76 -10.15 -11.29
CA ASP A 257 11.86 -11.23 -10.30
C ASP A 257 10.48 -11.85 -10.02
N GLN A 258 10.22 -12.98 -10.67
CA GLN A 258 8.95 -13.69 -10.55
C GLN A 258 8.69 -14.32 -9.17
N THR A 259 9.72 -14.50 -8.33
CA THR A 259 9.52 -14.98 -6.95
C THR A 259 8.90 -13.86 -6.11
N VAL A 260 9.49 -12.67 -6.21
CA VAL A 260 9.01 -11.47 -5.53
C VAL A 260 7.64 -11.05 -6.06
N ALA A 261 7.48 -11.05 -7.39
CA ALA A 261 6.24 -10.69 -8.04
C ALA A 261 5.05 -11.53 -7.56
N LYS A 262 5.22 -12.86 -7.54
CA LYS A 262 4.17 -13.79 -7.10
C LYS A 262 3.82 -13.59 -5.63
N ALA A 263 4.81 -13.38 -4.76
CA ALA A 263 4.55 -13.11 -3.34
C ALA A 263 3.72 -11.83 -3.16
N ALA A 264 4.12 -10.74 -3.83
CA ALA A 264 3.41 -9.47 -3.80
C ALA A 264 1.99 -9.58 -4.40
N GLU A 265 1.84 -10.24 -5.54
CA GLU A 265 0.56 -10.42 -6.24
C GLU A 265 -0.41 -11.23 -5.38
N GLN A 266 0.05 -12.34 -4.81
CA GLN A 266 -0.76 -13.17 -3.92
C GLN A 266 -1.23 -12.40 -2.69
N ALA A 267 -0.36 -11.55 -2.12
CA ALA A 267 -0.74 -10.64 -1.05
C ALA A 267 -1.82 -9.65 -1.52
N LEU A 268 -1.55 -8.88 -2.56
CA LEU A 268 -2.49 -7.87 -3.08
C LEU A 268 -3.85 -8.47 -3.43
N ARG A 269 -3.90 -9.63 -4.08
CA ARG A 269 -5.15 -10.33 -4.45
C ARG A 269 -6.03 -10.72 -3.25
N ARG A 270 -5.46 -10.86 -2.05
CA ARG A 270 -6.23 -11.09 -0.81
C ARG A 270 -6.82 -9.79 -0.25
N HIS A 271 -6.36 -8.64 -0.71
CA HIS A 271 -6.68 -7.31 -0.18
C HIS A 271 -7.24 -6.34 -1.23
N LEU A 272 -7.91 -6.85 -2.27
CA LEU A 272 -8.58 -6.05 -3.32
C LEU A 272 -9.89 -5.40 -2.82
N TRP A 273 -9.76 -4.51 -1.84
CA TRP A 273 -10.88 -3.78 -1.22
C TRP A 273 -11.37 -2.62 -2.09
N TYR A 274 -10.46 -1.96 -2.81
CA TYR A 274 -10.75 -0.74 -3.56
C TYR A 274 -11.27 -0.96 -4.99
N VAL A 275 -11.14 -2.19 -5.51
CA VAL A 275 -11.76 -2.64 -6.78
C VAL A 275 -13.04 -3.46 -6.53
N SER A 276 -13.67 -3.30 -5.37
CA SER A 276 -15.00 -3.85 -5.10
C SER A 276 -16.09 -2.98 -5.75
N GLU A 277 -17.29 -3.53 -5.95
CA GLU A 277 -18.40 -2.81 -6.61
C GLU A 277 -18.75 -1.48 -5.92
N GLU A 278 -18.66 -1.41 -4.58
CA GLU A 278 -18.89 -0.16 -3.86
C GLU A 278 -17.68 0.78 -3.97
N ASN A 279 -16.48 0.33 -3.59
CA ASN A 279 -15.32 1.21 -3.48
C ASN A 279 -14.72 1.64 -4.83
N ALA A 280 -15.04 0.95 -5.92
CA ALA A 280 -14.72 1.42 -7.27
C ALA A 280 -15.30 2.83 -7.55
N GLY A 281 -16.31 3.27 -6.79
CA GLY A 281 -16.83 4.63 -6.82
C GLY A 281 -15.78 5.72 -6.57
N LEU A 282 -14.70 5.41 -5.82
CA LEU A 282 -13.57 6.34 -5.61
C LEU A 282 -12.87 6.73 -6.90
N ALA A 283 -12.82 5.83 -7.88
CA ALA A 283 -12.13 6.04 -9.15
C ALA A 283 -12.76 7.18 -9.98
N PHE A 284 -14.05 7.48 -9.81
CA PHE A 284 -14.69 8.59 -10.52
C PHE A 284 -14.01 9.95 -10.24
N PHE A 285 -13.38 10.08 -9.07
CA PHE A 285 -12.69 11.29 -8.62
C PHE A 285 -11.19 11.29 -8.90
N ASP A 286 -10.64 10.24 -9.53
CA ASP A 286 -9.24 10.22 -9.96
C ASP A 286 -9.09 10.96 -11.29
N SER A 287 -8.21 11.97 -11.33
CA SER A 287 -7.94 12.76 -12.54
C SER A 287 -7.05 12.05 -13.55
N ARG A 288 -6.40 10.94 -13.16
CA ARG A 288 -5.52 10.15 -14.03
C ARG A 288 -6.28 9.22 -14.96
N ILE A 289 -7.55 8.96 -14.66
CA ILE A 289 -8.42 8.13 -15.50
C ILE A 289 -8.90 8.97 -16.67
N ASP A 290 -8.68 8.48 -17.88
CA ASP A 290 -9.06 9.17 -19.09
C ASP A 290 -10.59 9.28 -19.24
N VAL A 291 -11.01 10.22 -20.09
CA VAL A 291 -12.42 10.56 -20.30
C VAL A 291 -13.21 9.37 -20.86
N GLU A 292 -12.60 8.51 -21.67
CA GLU A 292 -13.30 7.38 -22.28
C GLU A 292 -13.58 6.29 -21.25
N GLU A 293 -12.59 5.95 -20.41
CA GLU A 293 -12.76 5.05 -19.28
C GLU A 293 -13.82 5.58 -18.29
N LYS A 294 -13.83 6.89 -17.99
CA LYS A 294 -14.89 7.50 -17.17
C LYS A 294 -16.28 7.37 -17.80
N LYS A 295 -16.40 7.57 -19.12
CA LYS A 295 -17.66 7.36 -19.87
C LYS A 295 -18.11 5.90 -19.79
N GLN A 296 -17.18 4.95 -19.86
CA GLN A 296 -17.46 3.52 -19.69
C GLN A 296 -17.89 3.18 -18.26
N MET A 297 -17.27 3.78 -17.25
CA MET A 297 -17.66 3.63 -15.84
C MET A 297 -19.09 4.15 -15.59
N VAL A 298 -19.46 5.31 -16.14
CA VAL A 298 -20.84 5.83 -16.05
C VAL A 298 -21.84 4.86 -16.68
N LYS A 299 -21.57 4.37 -17.90
CA LYS A 299 -22.41 3.35 -18.56
C LYS A 299 -22.52 2.06 -17.73
N ALA A 300 -21.47 1.69 -17.00
CA ALA A 300 -21.45 0.49 -16.18
C ALA A 300 -22.34 0.58 -14.94
N LEU A 301 -22.75 1.78 -14.51
CA LEU A 301 -23.69 1.97 -13.38
C LEU A 301 -25.08 1.34 -13.63
N ASP A 302 -25.43 1.05 -14.87
CA ASP A 302 -26.71 0.39 -15.20
C ASP A 302 -26.59 -1.14 -15.24
N LYS A 303 -25.36 -1.68 -15.11
CA LYS A 303 -25.14 -3.14 -15.05
C LYS A 303 -25.63 -3.68 -13.71
N PRO A 304 -26.27 -4.87 -13.69
CA PRO A 304 -26.72 -5.46 -12.44
C PRO A 304 -25.55 -5.80 -11.52
N ALA A 305 -25.72 -5.51 -10.23
CA ALA A 305 -24.76 -5.88 -9.20
C ALA A 305 -24.60 -7.39 -9.06
N SER A 306 -23.47 -7.82 -8.48
CA SER A 306 -23.27 -9.23 -8.13
C SER A 306 -24.31 -9.71 -7.12
N LYS A 307 -24.82 -10.94 -7.32
CA LYS A 307 -25.72 -11.59 -6.35
C LYS A 307 -25.07 -11.82 -4.99
N LYS A 308 -23.74 -11.92 -4.94
CA LYS A 308 -22.99 -12.11 -3.69
C LYS A 308 -22.53 -10.75 -3.19
N GLU A 309 -23.06 -10.31 -2.06
CA GLU A 309 -22.62 -9.06 -1.43
C GLU A 309 -21.22 -9.22 -0.84
N LEU A 310 -20.22 -8.78 -1.59
CA LEU A 310 -18.83 -8.82 -1.17
C LEU A 310 -18.33 -7.42 -0.84
N LYS A 311 -17.76 -7.24 0.37
CA LYS A 311 -17.07 -6.00 0.78
C LYS A 311 -15.68 -5.85 0.15
N ARG A 312 -15.13 -6.92 -0.43
CA ARG A 312 -13.88 -6.95 -1.20
C ARG A 312 -13.98 -7.93 -2.36
N LEU A 313 -13.25 -7.68 -3.44
CA LEU A 313 -13.21 -8.60 -4.57
C LEU A 313 -12.48 -9.91 -4.17
N GLU A 314 -13.04 -11.06 -4.56
CA GLU A 314 -12.32 -12.33 -4.45
C GLU A 314 -11.22 -12.38 -5.50
N GLY A 315 -9.95 -12.37 -5.10
CA GLY A 315 -8.82 -12.25 -6.03
C GLY A 315 -8.71 -13.29 -7.16
N LYS A 316 -9.40 -14.43 -7.05
CA LYS A 316 -9.54 -15.44 -8.13
C LYS A 316 -10.45 -14.98 -9.28
N LYS A 317 -11.29 -13.97 -9.07
CA LYS A 317 -12.27 -13.44 -10.03
C LYS A 317 -11.74 -12.25 -10.83
N MET A 318 -10.65 -11.62 -10.39
CA MET A 318 -10.06 -10.51 -11.12
C MET A 318 -9.29 -11.04 -12.32
N THR A 319 -9.84 -10.83 -13.52
CA THR A 319 -9.07 -10.95 -14.75
C THR A 319 -8.11 -9.78 -14.82
N MET A 320 -6.98 -10.07 -15.44
CA MET A 320 -5.80 -9.23 -15.36
C MET A 320 -5.81 -8.10 -16.38
N SER A 321 -6.79 -8.00 -17.28
CA SER A 321 -6.91 -6.89 -18.23
C SER A 321 -8.13 -6.01 -17.90
N SER A 322 -8.53 -5.98 -16.63
CA SER A 322 -9.77 -5.34 -16.21
C SER A 322 -9.63 -3.82 -16.16
N SER A 323 -10.21 -3.17 -17.17
CA SER A 323 -10.64 -1.77 -17.10
C SER A 323 -11.43 -1.53 -15.81
N LEU A 324 -11.30 -0.35 -15.20
CA LEU A 324 -11.97 -0.01 -13.93
C LEU A 324 -13.49 -0.06 -14.07
N SER A 325 -14.01 0.25 -15.26
CA SER A 325 -15.42 0.09 -15.63
C SER A 325 -15.96 -1.34 -15.46
N SER A 326 -15.10 -2.35 -15.43
CA SER A 326 -15.50 -3.74 -15.18
C SER A 326 -15.82 -4.03 -13.71
N PHE A 327 -15.36 -3.17 -12.79
CA PHE A 327 -15.69 -3.24 -11.36
C PHE A 327 -16.88 -2.36 -10.97
N VAL A 328 -17.36 -1.52 -11.88
CA VAL A 328 -18.51 -0.64 -11.66
C VAL A 328 -19.80 -1.36 -12.02
N THR A 329 -20.80 -1.26 -11.14
CA THR A 329 -22.15 -1.79 -11.33
C THR A 329 -23.18 -0.85 -10.71
N SER A 330 -24.46 -1.21 -10.75
CA SER A 330 -25.52 -0.45 -10.06
C SER A 330 -25.29 -0.33 -8.56
N LYS A 331 -24.53 -1.25 -7.93
CA LYS A 331 -24.18 -1.16 -6.52
C LYS A 331 -23.18 -0.03 -6.22
N THR A 332 -22.40 0.43 -7.20
CA THR A 332 -21.49 1.56 -7.04
C THR A 332 -22.22 2.85 -6.65
N ARG A 333 -23.49 3.03 -7.04
CA ARG A 333 -24.30 4.19 -6.62
C ARG A 333 -24.45 4.28 -5.09
N SER A 334 -24.45 3.14 -4.41
CA SER A 334 -24.53 3.11 -2.95
C SER A 334 -23.31 3.75 -2.26
N PHE A 335 -22.18 3.90 -2.96
CA PHE A 335 -21.03 4.67 -2.49
C PHE A 335 -21.37 6.17 -2.44
N PHE A 336 -21.90 6.73 -3.53
CA PHE A 336 -22.30 8.14 -3.60
C PHE A 336 -23.41 8.45 -2.58
N GLN A 337 -24.40 7.56 -2.46
CA GLN A 337 -25.49 7.70 -1.50
C GLN A 337 -25.00 7.72 -0.06
N LYS A 338 -24.09 6.81 0.33
CA LYS A 338 -23.51 6.79 1.70
C LYS A 338 -22.67 8.03 1.99
N LEU A 339 -22.01 8.60 0.98
CA LEU A 339 -21.28 9.87 1.11
C LEU A 339 -22.17 11.11 1.04
N ASN A 340 -23.47 10.95 0.77
CA ASN A 340 -24.39 12.05 0.46
C ASN A 340 -23.83 12.95 -0.66
N ALA A 341 -23.19 12.35 -1.66
CA ALA A 341 -22.66 13.05 -2.82
C ALA A 341 -23.77 13.30 -3.85
N ASP A 342 -23.83 14.51 -4.41
CA ASP A 342 -24.73 14.84 -5.51
C ASP A 342 -24.37 14.01 -6.74
N GLU A 343 -25.26 13.14 -7.19
CA GLU A 343 -25.05 12.30 -8.38
C GLU A 343 -25.16 13.10 -9.70
N GLY A 344 -25.49 14.39 -9.67
CA GLY A 344 -25.60 15.26 -10.84
C GLY A 344 -24.32 15.39 -11.67
N PHE A 345 -23.14 15.12 -11.09
CA PHE A 345 -21.88 15.07 -11.85
C PHE A 345 -21.84 13.90 -12.85
N LEU A 346 -22.57 12.81 -12.59
CA LEU A 346 -22.61 11.63 -13.47
C LEU A 346 -23.29 11.93 -14.82
N ALA A 347 -24.09 13.00 -14.88
CA ALA A 347 -24.77 13.44 -16.10
C ALA A 347 -23.95 14.48 -16.90
N LYS A 348 -22.81 14.94 -16.37
CA LYS A 348 -21.92 15.89 -17.04
C LYS A 348 -20.89 15.15 -17.88
N ASP A 349 -20.39 15.78 -18.95
CA ASP A 349 -19.26 15.21 -19.68
C ASP A 349 -18.03 15.25 -18.74
N PRO A 350 -17.32 14.13 -18.51
CA PRO A 350 -16.12 14.10 -17.65
C PRO A 350 -14.98 15.03 -18.11
N ALA A 351 -15.05 15.57 -19.32
CA ALA A 351 -14.11 16.56 -19.83
C ALA A 351 -14.40 18.01 -19.35
N LEU A 352 -15.55 18.25 -18.70
CA LEU A 352 -15.98 19.52 -18.12
C LEU A 352 -15.83 19.50 -16.60
#